data_AF-A0A084ACK6-F1
#
_entry.id   AF-A0A084ACK6-F1
#
_cell.length_a   1.000
_cell.length_b   1.000
_cell.length_c   1.000
_cell.angle_alpha   90.00
_cell.angle_beta   90.00
_cell.angle_gamma   90.00
#
_symmetry.space_group_name_H-M   'P 1'
#
loop_
_entity.id
_entity.type
_entity.pdbx_description
1 polymer ?
#
loop_
_entity_poly.entity_id
_entity_poly.type
_entity_poly.pdbx_seq_one_letter_code
_entity_poly.pdbx_strand_id
1 'polypeptide(L)'
;MKFNTIQVLIASTLALGTVAVAQEVSAAEQTTSIYRLYNKNTGEHFYTQSRTEQLNAIIAGWNNEGIGWVAPSYSNSPVYRVYNPHAKGGDHYYTRSKYEAQSLVNKGWKWDGNGKPVFYSGGKASVYVAYNPNAQSGSHNYTPNSFEQQSLLNNGWKFGSTAWNAVTKFNWTLAQYRALTVGDSDGKGGVNYNAIIAAHDIPSDVTIYENGSYSSKNVLYSNSDFNSGVYQYVSLTFVKQANGDYLLSNKSYLSL
;
A
#
# COMPACT_ATOMS: atom_id res chain seq x y z
N MET A 1 -51.54 -0.14 -75.08
CA MET A 1 -50.16 -0.33 -75.60
C MET A 1 -49.24 -0.37 -74.40
N LYS A 2 -48.58 -1.51 -74.17
CA LYS A 2 -47.64 -1.77 -73.07
C LYS A 2 -46.29 -1.14 -73.41
N PHE A 3 -45.55 -0.63 -72.42
CA PHE A 3 -44.11 -0.84 -72.32
C PHE A 3 -43.67 -0.91 -70.85
N ASN A 4 -42.90 -1.97 -70.56
CA ASN A 4 -42.28 -2.36 -69.30
C ASN A 4 -40.99 -1.56 -69.04
N THR A 5 -40.63 -1.36 -67.77
CA THR A 5 -39.22 -1.44 -67.30
C THR A 5 -39.22 -1.65 -65.77
N ILE A 6 -39.11 -2.90 -65.31
CA ILE A 6 -37.94 -3.56 -64.70
C ILE A 6 -37.63 -3.09 -63.26
N GLN A 7 -37.79 -4.04 -62.34
CA GLN A 7 -37.47 -3.98 -60.92
C GLN A 7 -35.97 -3.84 -60.65
N VAL A 8 -35.61 -3.20 -59.53
CA VAL A 8 -34.52 -3.71 -58.68
C VAL A 8 -35.01 -3.71 -57.23
N LEU A 9 -35.27 -4.91 -56.73
CA LEU A 9 -35.52 -5.21 -55.33
C LEU A 9 -34.15 -5.25 -54.63
N ILE A 10 -33.77 -4.21 -53.90
CA ILE A 10 -32.64 -4.31 -52.97
C ILE A 10 -33.24 -4.75 -51.64
N ALA A 11 -33.18 -6.05 -51.38
CA ALA A 11 -33.37 -6.60 -50.05
C ALA A 11 -32.18 -6.17 -49.19
N SER A 12 -32.29 -5.02 -48.52
CA SER A 12 -31.37 -4.64 -47.46
C SER A 12 -31.80 -5.38 -46.19
N THR A 13 -31.18 -6.52 -45.94
CA THR A 13 -31.19 -7.18 -44.63
C THR A 13 -30.61 -6.21 -43.59
N LEU A 14 -31.45 -5.65 -42.72
CA LEU A 14 -30.98 -5.04 -41.48
C LEU A 14 -30.47 -6.17 -40.58
N ALA A 15 -29.16 -6.42 -40.63
CA ALA A 15 -28.49 -7.07 -39.51
C ALA A 15 -28.54 -6.08 -38.34
N LEU A 16 -29.51 -6.25 -37.45
CA LEU A 16 -29.47 -5.69 -36.09
C LEU A 16 -28.32 -6.37 -35.36
N GLY A 17 -27.10 -5.85 -35.58
CA GLY A 17 -25.98 -6.13 -34.73
C GLY A 17 -26.30 -5.54 -33.37
N THR A 18 -26.69 -6.40 -32.42
CA THR A 18 -26.65 -6.04 -31.01
C THR A 18 -25.19 -5.79 -30.66
N VAL A 19 -24.78 -4.52 -30.68
CA VAL A 19 -23.59 -4.11 -29.95
C VAL A 19 -23.97 -4.28 -28.49
N ALA A 20 -23.65 -5.45 -27.93
CA ALA A 20 -23.52 -5.59 -26.50
C ALA A 20 -22.41 -4.63 -26.09
N VAL A 21 -22.80 -3.42 -25.70
CA VAL A 21 -21.93 -2.57 -24.90
C VAL A 21 -21.77 -3.36 -23.60
N ALA A 22 -20.71 -4.17 -23.54
CA ALA A 22 -20.19 -4.65 -22.28
C ALA A 22 -19.80 -3.38 -21.53
N GLN A 23 -20.75 -2.89 -20.73
CA GLN A 23 -20.47 -1.91 -19.71
C GLN A 23 -19.47 -2.63 -18.82
N GLU A 24 -18.19 -2.29 -18.93
CA GLU A 24 -17.19 -2.71 -17.96
C GLU A 24 -17.67 -2.14 -16.63
N VAL A 25 -18.37 -2.98 -15.87
CA VAL A 25 -18.65 -2.71 -14.48
C VAL A 25 -17.28 -2.71 -13.84
N SER A 26 -16.71 -1.52 -13.72
CA SER A 26 -15.49 -1.27 -12.98
C SER A 26 -15.67 -1.93 -11.61
N ALA A 27 -14.99 -3.06 -11.42
CA ALA A 27 -14.90 -3.69 -10.13
C ALA A 27 -14.30 -2.62 -9.22
N ALA A 28 -15.11 -2.01 -8.34
CA ALA A 28 -14.58 -1.40 -7.14
C ALA A 28 -13.56 -2.40 -6.60
N GLU A 29 -12.28 -2.01 -6.53
CA GLU A 29 -11.23 -2.93 -6.13
C GLU A 29 -11.65 -3.52 -4.79
N GLN A 30 -12.09 -4.78 -4.79
CA GLN A 30 -12.41 -5.44 -3.54
C GLN A 30 -11.10 -5.44 -2.77
N THR A 31 -11.12 -4.83 -1.60
CA THR A 31 -9.94 -4.67 -0.76
C THR A 31 -10.18 -5.34 0.59
N THR A 32 -9.07 -5.70 1.22
CA THR A 32 -9.04 -6.32 2.54
C THR A 32 -8.02 -5.59 3.40
N SER A 33 -8.35 -5.42 4.68
CA SER A 33 -7.43 -4.81 5.64
C SER A 33 -6.44 -5.86 6.15
N ILE A 34 -5.16 -5.54 6.13
CA ILE A 34 -4.12 -6.36 6.77
C ILE A 34 -3.86 -5.78 8.15
N TYR A 35 -4.23 -6.52 9.19
CA TYR A 35 -4.00 -6.15 10.57
C TYR A 35 -2.55 -6.39 10.96
N ARG A 36 -1.96 -5.47 11.73
CA ARG A 36 -0.60 -5.55 12.27
C ARG A 36 -0.65 -5.72 13.78
N LEU A 37 0.02 -6.76 14.26
CA LEU A 37 -0.01 -7.18 15.66
C LEU A 37 1.43 -7.34 16.14
N TYR A 38 1.74 -6.86 17.34
CA TYR A 38 3.09 -6.90 17.90
C TYR A 38 3.15 -7.75 19.17
N ASN A 39 4.07 -8.69 19.22
CA ASN A 39 4.38 -9.49 20.40
C ASN A 39 5.57 -8.88 21.15
N LYS A 40 5.28 -8.18 22.25
CA LYS A 40 6.32 -7.56 23.09
C LYS A 40 7.31 -8.55 23.72
N ASN A 41 6.95 -9.83 23.84
CA ASN A 41 7.80 -10.84 24.47
C ASN A 41 8.84 -11.41 23.51
N THR A 42 8.52 -11.43 22.20
CA THR A 42 9.39 -12.02 21.17
C THR A 42 9.96 -11.00 20.19
N GLY A 43 9.35 -9.81 20.10
CA GLY A 43 9.66 -8.79 19.09
C GLY A 43 8.94 -9.02 17.75
N GLU A 44 8.13 -10.08 17.66
CA GLU A 44 7.49 -10.48 16.41
C GLU A 44 6.34 -9.57 16.01
N HIS A 45 6.26 -9.29 14.71
CA HIS A 45 5.08 -8.72 14.09
C HIS A 45 4.31 -9.79 13.31
N PHE A 46 3.01 -9.86 13.53
CA PHE A 46 2.11 -10.75 12.84
C PHE A 46 1.12 -9.95 11.99
N TYR A 47 1.06 -10.31 10.71
CA TYR A 47 0.24 -9.68 9.70
C TYR A 47 -0.81 -10.66 9.17
N THR A 48 -2.08 -10.27 9.25
CA THR A 48 -3.19 -11.12 8.83
C THR A 48 -4.38 -10.32 8.33
N GLN A 49 -5.09 -10.82 7.32
CA GLN A 49 -6.44 -10.34 6.96
C GLN A 49 -7.55 -11.04 7.75
N SER A 50 -7.25 -12.14 8.44
CA SER A 50 -8.22 -12.92 9.20
C SER A 50 -8.52 -12.22 10.53
N ARG A 51 -9.76 -11.75 10.66
CA ARG A 51 -10.24 -11.17 11.92
C ARG A 51 -10.15 -12.17 13.07
N THR A 52 -10.35 -13.47 12.80
CA THR A 52 -10.22 -14.54 13.80
C THR A 52 -8.78 -14.69 14.28
N GLU A 53 -7.79 -14.71 13.38
CA GLU A 53 -6.38 -14.78 13.78
C GLU A 53 -5.96 -13.54 14.59
N GLN A 54 -6.42 -12.36 14.17
CA GLN A 54 -6.17 -11.13 14.90
C GLN A 54 -6.72 -11.20 16.33
N LEU A 55 -7.99 -11.59 16.48
CA LEU A 55 -8.63 -11.70 17.80
C LEU A 55 -7.94 -12.74 18.68
N ASN A 56 -7.54 -13.88 18.12
CA ASN A 56 -6.83 -14.92 18.86
C ASN A 56 -5.46 -14.42 19.37
N ALA A 57 -4.71 -13.69 18.55
CA ALA A 57 -3.44 -13.11 18.99
C ALA A 57 -3.64 -12.03 20.07
N ILE A 58 -4.68 -11.20 19.96
CA ILE A 58 -5.05 -10.23 21.01
C ILE A 58 -5.37 -10.96 22.33
N ILE A 59 -6.18 -12.03 22.28
CA ILE A 59 -6.50 -12.87 23.44
C ILE A 59 -5.23 -13.49 24.03
N ALA A 60 -4.27 -13.87 23.18
CA ALA A 60 -2.96 -14.37 23.57
C ALA A 60 -2.00 -13.28 24.09
N GLY A 61 -2.44 -12.02 24.20
CA GLY A 61 -1.68 -10.92 24.78
C GLY A 61 -0.80 -10.13 23.80
N TRP A 62 -1.00 -10.29 22.50
CA TRP A 62 -0.34 -9.46 21.48
C TRP A 62 -0.97 -8.07 21.46
N ASN A 63 -0.15 -7.05 21.20
CA ASN A 63 -0.61 -5.69 21.02
C ASN A 63 -1.22 -5.55 19.62
N ASN A 64 -2.47 -5.09 19.54
CA ASN A 64 -3.09 -4.74 18.27
C ASN A 64 -2.62 -3.34 17.84
N GLU A 65 -1.86 -3.25 16.76
CA GLU A 65 -1.37 -1.98 16.22
C GLU A 65 -2.29 -1.41 15.13
N GLY A 66 -3.41 -2.10 14.87
CA GLY A 66 -4.43 -1.66 13.92
C GLY A 66 -4.23 -2.22 12.52
N ILE A 67 -4.57 -1.42 11.51
CA ILE A 67 -4.43 -1.78 10.10
C ILE A 67 -3.00 -1.37 9.68
N GLY A 68 -2.17 -2.34 9.31
CA GLY A 68 -0.84 -2.07 8.78
C GLY A 68 -0.87 -1.53 7.36
N TRP A 69 -1.74 -2.09 6.51
CA TRP A 69 -2.05 -1.58 5.17
C TRP A 69 -3.33 -2.22 4.62
N VAL A 70 -3.78 -1.73 3.46
CA VAL A 70 -4.87 -2.32 2.68
C VAL A 70 -4.28 -3.11 1.50
N ALA A 71 -4.76 -4.32 1.29
CA ALA A 71 -4.39 -5.17 0.18
C ALA A 71 -5.59 -5.36 -0.77
N PRO A 72 -5.37 -5.65 -2.06
CA PRO A 72 -6.46 -6.15 -2.89
C PRO A 72 -6.94 -7.51 -2.36
N SER A 73 -8.24 -7.77 -2.45
CA SER A 73 -8.84 -9.08 -2.15
C SER A 73 -8.36 -10.16 -3.12
N TYR A 74 -7.94 -9.75 -4.33
CA TYR A 74 -7.29 -10.63 -5.30
C TYR A 74 -6.34 -9.87 -6.22
N SER A 75 -5.20 -10.49 -6.56
CA SER A 75 -4.36 -10.10 -7.68
C SER A 75 -3.53 -11.29 -8.17
N ASN A 76 -2.84 -11.14 -9.30
CA ASN A 76 -1.88 -12.15 -9.76
C ASN A 76 -0.53 -12.10 -9.01
N SER A 77 -0.44 -11.34 -7.92
CA SER A 77 0.76 -11.19 -7.08
C SER A 77 0.49 -11.69 -5.66
N PRO A 78 0.47 -13.02 -5.44
CA PRO A 78 0.18 -13.59 -4.12
C PRO A 78 1.30 -13.30 -3.11
N VAL A 79 0.94 -13.21 -1.82
CA VAL A 79 1.89 -13.23 -0.70
C VAL A 79 1.65 -14.48 0.14
N TYR A 80 2.71 -15.23 0.38
CA TYR A 80 2.72 -16.45 1.17
C TYR A 80 3.33 -16.17 2.54
N ARG A 81 2.88 -16.90 3.56
CA ARG A 81 3.39 -16.85 4.93
C ARG A 81 3.91 -18.24 5.33
N VAL A 82 5.06 -18.27 5.97
CA VAL A 82 5.63 -19.48 6.58
C VAL A 82 6.00 -19.18 8.03
N TYR A 83 5.91 -20.20 8.87
CA TYR A 83 6.16 -20.11 10.30
C TYR A 83 7.40 -20.92 10.68
N ASN A 84 8.32 -20.32 11.43
CA ASN A 84 9.47 -20.99 12.01
C ASN A 84 9.17 -21.44 13.44
N PRO A 85 8.86 -22.73 13.68
CA PRO A 85 8.64 -23.23 15.04
C PRO A 85 9.93 -23.30 15.87
N HIS A 86 11.11 -23.18 15.24
CA HIS A 86 12.41 -23.29 15.90
C HIS A 86 12.95 -21.95 16.41
N ALA A 87 12.36 -20.83 15.95
CA ALA A 87 12.65 -19.52 16.53
C ALA A 87 12.03 -19.44 17.93
N LYS A 88 12.74 -18.78 18.87
CA LYS A 88 12.28 -18.69 20.26
C LYS A 88 11.00 -17.85 20.34
N GLY A 89 9.86 -18.51 20.50
CA GLY A 89 8.56 -17.86 20.49
C GLY A 89 7.88 -17.77 19.13
N GLY A 90 8.47 -18.38 18.08
CA GLY A 90 7.94 -18.37 16.71
C GLY A 90 8.51 -17.25 15.85
N ASP A 91 8.50 -17.39 14.53
CA ASP A 91 8.77 -16.26 13.61
C ASP A 91 8.01 -16.48 12.31
N HIS A 92 7.27 -15.47 11.84
CA HIS A 92 6.59 -15.50 10.56
C HIS A 92 7.41 -14.76 9.49
N TYR A 93 7.57 -15.40 8.34
CA TYR A 93 8.16 -14.79 7.16
C TYR A 93 7.14 -14.71 6.03
N TYR A 94 7.18 -13.60 5.29
CA TYR A 94 6.24 -13.28 4.23
C TYR A 94 7.00 -13.07 2.93
N THR A 95 6.53 -13.69 1.86
CA THR A 95 7.19 -13.55 0.55
C THR A 95 6.20 -13.67 -0.60
N ARG A 96 6.48 -12.95 -1.69
CA ARG A 96 5.79 -13.13 -2.98
C ARG A 96 6.23 -14.38 -3.75
N SER A 97 7.36 -14.98 -3.35
CA SER A 97 7.92 -16.16 -4.00
C SER A 97 7.46 -17.44 -3.31
N LYS A 98 6.56 -18.18 -3.96
CA LYS A 98 6.18 -19.52 -3.49
C LYS A 98 7.40 -20.45 -3.40
N TYR A 99 8.36 -20.28 -4.30
CA TYR A 99 9.60 -21.05 -4.32
C TYR A 99 10.49 -20.76 -3.10
N GLU A 100 10.60 -19.50 -2.69
CA GLU A 100 11.34 -19.11 -1.48
C GLU A 100 10.68 -19.70 -0.23
N ALA A 101 9.36 -19.55 -0.10
CA ALA A 101 8.61 -20.14 1.00
C ALA A 101 8.75 -21.67 1.04
N GLN A 102 8.70 -22.35 -0.11
CA GLN A 102 8.94 -23.79 -0.19
C GLN A 102 10.38 -24.16 0.23
N SER A 103 11.38 -23.35 -0.11
CA SER A 103 12.77 -23.57 0.33
C SER A 103 12.91 -23.50 1.86
N LEU A 104 12.21 -22.57 2.51
CA LEU A 104 12.16 -22.47 3.97
C LEU A 104 11.45 -23.67 4.59
N VAL A 105 10.34 -24.12 4.00
CA VAL A 105 9.62 -25.32 4.44
C VAL A 105 10.50 -26.57 4.35
N ASN A 106 11.29 -26.71 3.28
CA ASN A 106 12.26 -27.80 3.14
C ASN A 106 13.37 -27.74 4.22
N LYS A 107 13.57 -26.59 4.86
CA LYS A 107 14.49 -26.39 5.99
C LYS A 107 13.81 -26.52 7.37
N GLY A 108 12.59 -27.03 7.43
CA GLY A 108 11.86 -27.30 8.68
C GLY A 108 10.85 -26.22 9.09
N TRP A 109 10.69 -25.15 8.30
CA TRP A 109 9.58 -24.21 8.52
C TRP A 109 8.26 -24.87 8.15
N LYS A 110 7.15 -24.29 8.62
CA LYS A 110 5.80 -24.77 8.34
C LYS A 110 5.09 -23.81 7.39
N TRP A 111 4.35 -24.38 6.45
CA TRP A 111 3.39 -23.60 5.68
C TRP A 111 2.33 -23.02 6.62
N ASP A 112 2.07 -21.73 6.46
CA ASP A 112 0.85 -21.13 6.95
C ASP A 112 -0.18 -21.05 5.81
N GLY A 113 -1.48 -20.95 6.13
CA GLY A 113 -2.56 -20.95 5.15
C GLY A 113 -2.60 -22.21 4.27
N ASN A 114 -1.99 -23.32 4.72
CA ASN A 114 -1.84 -24.56 3.94
C ASN A 114 -1.18 -24.34 2.56
N GLY A 115 -0.21 -23.41 2.47
CA GLY A 115 0.52 -23.11 1.24
C GLY A 115 -0.27 -22.30 0.21
N LYS A 116 -1.44 -21.77 0.61
CA LYS A 116 -2.22 -20.80 -0.15
C LYS A 116 -1.75 -19.36 0.19
N PRO A 117 -2.00 -18.39 -0.69
CA PRO A 117 -1.74 -16.99 -0.39
C PRO A 117 -2.51 -16.54 0.86
N VAL A 118 -1.84 -15.82 1.78
CA VAL A 118 -2.48 -15.23 2.96
C VAL A 118 -3.05 -13.85 2.68
N PHE A 119 -2.58 -13.17 1.63
CA PHE A 119 -3.14 -11.97 1.01
C PHE A 119 -2.46 -11.74 -0.34
N TYR A 120 -2.80 -10.64 -1.03
CA TYR A 120 -2.25 -10.30 -2.35
C TYR A 120 -1.58 -8.93 -2.33
N SER A 121 -0.55 -8.78 -3.15
CA SER A 121 0.12 -7.51 -3.44
C SER A 121 -0.64 -6.77 -4.54
N GLY A 122 -0.74 -5.45 -4.44
CA GLY A 122 -1.33 -4.61 -5.49
C GLY A 122 -1.37 -3.15 -5.07
N GLY A 123 -1.79 -2.25 -5.96
CA GLY A 123 -1.73 -0.82 -5.73
C GLY A 123 -0.34 -0.21 -5.95
N LYS A 124 -0.20 1.06 -5.57
CA LYS A 124 0.98 1.90 -5.87
C LYS A 124 1.89 2.14 -4.67
N ALA A 125 1.41 1.90 -3.45
CA ALA A 125 2.19 2.12 -2.23
C ALA A 125 3.17 0.97 -2.00
N SER A 126 4.44 1.26 -1.74
CA SER A 126 5.41 0.24 -1.35
C SER A 126 5.23 -0.15 0.11
N VAL A 127 5.29 -1.46 0.41
CA VAL A 127 5.52 -2.00 1.75
C VAL A 127 6.97 -2.47 1.80
N TYR A 128 7.74 -1.85 2.69
CA TYR A 128 9.14 -2.17 2.91
C TYR A 128 9.28 -3.32 3.89
N VAL A 129 10.35 -4.09 3.75
CA VAL A 129 10.80 -5.04 4.77
C VAL A 129 12.09 -4.52 5.42
N ALA A 130 12.24 -4.77 6.71
CA ALA A 130 13.51 -4.65 7.42
C ALA A 130 13.77 -5.95 8.20
N TYR A 131 15.02 -6.42 8.20
CA TYR A 131 15.45 -7.61 8.92
C TYR A 131 16.38 -7.27 10.09
N ASN A 132 16.14 -7.81 11.27
CA ASN A 132 17.00 -7.71 12.44
C ASN A 132 17.91 -8.93 12.56
N PRO A 133 19.21 -8.82 12.24
CA PRO A 133 20.15 -9.94 12.34
C PRO A 133 20.44 -10.40 13.77
N ASN A 134 20.08 -9.57 14.76
CA ASN A 134 20.35 -9.84 16.18
C ASN A 134 19.11 -10.39 16.91
N ALA A 135 17.99 -10.59 16.20
CA ALA A 135 16.75 -11.06 16.79
C ALA A 135 16.75 -12.57 17.00
N GLN A 136 16.24 -13.03 18.17
CA GLN A 136 16.00 -14.45 18.45
C GLN A 136 14.71 -14.98 17.81
N SER A 137 13.77 -14.06 17.51
CA SER A 137 12.45 -14.23 16.90
C SER A 137 11.97 -12.85 16.43
N GLY A 138 10.97 -12.79 15.55
CA GLY A 138 10.43 -11.52 15.09
C GLY A 138 11.41 -10.75 14.23
N SER A 139 12.18 -11.48 13.42
CA SER A 139 13.34 -10.91 12.75
C SER A 139 12.97 -9.98 11.59
N HIS A 140 11.69 -9.87 11.22
CA HIS A 140 11.23 -9.02 10.13
C HIS A 140 10.16 -8.03 10.58
N ASN A 141 10.25 -6.80 10.09
CA ASN A 141 9.18 -5.81 10.13
C ASN A 141 8.77 -5.49 8.69
N TYR A 142 7.46 -5.42 8.45
CA TYR A 142 6.87 -4.96 7.20
C TYR A 142 6.07 -3.69 7.46
N THR A 143 6.43 -2.62 6.76
CA THR A 143 5.79 -1.32 6.95
C THR A 143 5.77 -0.53 5.65
N PRO A 144 4.65 0.14 5.33
CA PRO A 144 4.66 1.14 4.28
C PRO A 144 5.19 2.50 4.76
N ASN A 145 5.43 2.65 6.06
CA ASN A 145 5.94 3.88 6.64
C ASN A 145 7.46 3.96 6.41
N SER A 146 7.88 4.83 5.48
CA SER A 146 9.31 5.00 5.16
C SER A 146 10.11 5.59 6.32
N PHE A 147 9.48 6.33 7.24
CA PHE A 147 10.14 6.82 8.45
C PHE A 147 10.39 5.69 9.45
N GLU A 148 9.43 4.79 9.67
CA GLU A 148 9.61 3.58 10.47
C GLU A 148 10.74 2.71 9.88
N GLN A 149 10.71 2.47 8.56
CA GLN A 149 11.75 1.73 7.86
C GLN A 149 13.14 2.36 8.07
N GLN A 150 13.27 3.68 7.87
CA GLN A 150 14.57 4.36 8.03
C GLN A 150 15.05 4.31 9.48
N SER A 151 14.14 4.42 10.44
CA SER A 151 14.45 4.28 11.86
C SER A 151 15.03 2.89 12.17
N LEU A 152 14.42 1.82 11.65
CA LEU A 152 14.93 0.45 11.82
C LEU A 152 16.34 0.30 11.23
N LEU A 153 16.56 0.81 10.02
CA LEU A 153 17.88 0.75 9.37
C LEU A 153 18.95 1.53 10.14
N ASN A 154 18.60 2.72 10.65
CA ASN A 154 19.49 3.52 11.50
C ASN A 154 19.85 2.79 12.81
N ASN A 155 18.94 1.95 13.31
CA ASN A 155 19.15 1.09 14.48
C ASN A 155 19.83 -0.26 14.14
N GLY A 156 20.43 -0.39 12.94
CA GLY A 156 21.25 -1.53 12.56
C GLY A 156 20.52 -2.69 11.89
N TRP A 157 19.21 -2.57 11.64
CA TRP A 157 18.47 -3.53 10.82
C TRP A 157 18.97 -3.47 9.37
N LYS A 158 18.74 -4.54 8.61
CA LYS A 158 19.24 -4.76 7.25
C LYS A 158 18.08 -4.90 6.25
N PHE A 159 18.41 -4.90 4.96
CA PHE A 159 17.51 -5.26 3.84
C PHE A 159 16.28 -4.35 3.64
N GLY A 160 16.49 -3.04 3.49
CA GLY A 160 15.43 -2.10 3.10
C GLY A 160 15.04 -2.20 1.62
N SER A 161 14.29 -3.23 1.26
CA SER A 161 13.72 -3.39 -0.09
C SER A 161 12.19 -3.39 -0.04
N THR A 162 11.56 -3.11 -1.18
CA THR A 162 10.11 -3.26 -1.33
C THR A 162 9.75 -4.75 -1.35
N ALA A 163 9.06 -5.21 -0.30
CA ALA A 163 8.60 -6.58 -0.19
C ALA A 163 7.42 -6.84 -1.15
N TRP A 164 6.47 -5.91 -1.21
CA TRP A 164 5.30 -5.90 -2.08
C TRP A 164 4.66 -4.50 -2.14
N ASN A 165 3.57 -4.37 -2.90
CA ASN A 165 2.76 -3.17 -2.94
C ASN A 165 1.42 -3.33 -2.20
N ALA A 166 0.91 -2.22 -1.70
CA ALA A 166 -0.38 -2.06 -1.04
C ALA A 166 -1.27 -1.02 -1.74
N VAL A 167 -2.56 -1.08 -1.45
CA VAL A 167 -3.57 -0.11 -1.89
C VAL A 167 -3.45 1.15 -1.05
N THR A 168 -3.40 2.30 -1.72
CA THR A 168 -3.38 3.62 -1.09
C THR A 168 -4.79 3.99 -0.67
N LYS A 169 -4.99 4.37 0.59
CA LYS A 169 -6.28 4.86 1.09
C LYS A 169 -6.17 6.31 1.49
N PHE A 170 -7.12 7.11 1.04
CA PHE A 170 -7.27 8.48 1.52
C PHE A 170 -7.94 8.47 2.90
N ASN A 171 -7.24 8.98 3.91
CA ASN A 171 -7.71 9.01 5.30
C ASN A 171 -7.58 10.40 5.95
N TRP A 172 -7.22 11.42 5.17
CA TRP A 172 -7.02 12.77 5.68
C TRP A 172 -8.34 13.38 6.15
N THR A 173 -8.28 14.05 7.30
CA THR A 173 -9.36 14.90 7.79
C THR A 173 -9.03 16.37 7.54
N LEU A 174 -10.07 17.20 7.41
CA LEU A 174 -9.91 18.66 7.32
C LEU A 174 -9.17 19.25 8.53
N ALA A 175 -9.36 18.68 9.72
CA ALA A 175 -8.67 19.11 10.94
C ALA A 175 -7.17 18.86 10.87
N GLN A 176 -6.75 17.65 10.47
CA GLN A 176 -5.33 17.32 10.30
C GLN A 176 -4.68 18.19 9.22
N TYR A 177 -5.36 18.40 8.09
CA TYR A 177 -4.86 19.27 7.03
C TYR A 177 -4.68 20.72 7.50
N ARG A 178 -5.67 21.25 8.23
CA ARG A 178 -5.62 22.63 8.75
C ARG A 178 -4.52 22.81 9.80
N ALA A 179 -4.26 21.79 10.62
CA ALA A 179 -3.21 21.82 11.65
C ALA A 179 -1.78 21.91 11.09
N LEU A 180 -1.55 21.61 9.81
CA LEU A 180 -0.22 21.70 9.22
C LEU A 180 0.29 23.14 9.17
N THR A 181 1.44 23.39 9.80
CA THR A 181 2.18 24.65 9.69
C THR A 181 2.88 24.72 8.33
N VAL A 182 2.51 25.72 7.53
CA VAL A 182 3.14 26.03 6.25
C VAL A 182 4.21 27.10 6.49
N GLY A 183 5.41 26.86 6.00
CA GLY A 183 6.51 27.81 6.07
C GLY A 183 6.41 28.92 5.01
N ASP A 184 7.50 29.67 4.86
CA ASP A 184 7.66 30.59 3.73
C ASP A 184 7.83 29.84 2.38
N SER A 185 8.11 30.59 1.32
CA SER A 185 8.32 30.01 -0.03
C SER A 185 9.48 29.01 -0.09
N ASP A 186 10.46 29.13 0.81
CA ASP A 186 11.59 28.20 0.94
C ASP A 186 11.28 27.07 1.95
N GLY A 187 10.08 27.04 2.50
CA GLY A 187 9.61 26.07 3.49
C GLY A 187 10.06 26.37 4.93
N LYS A 188 10.78 27.46 5.20
CA LYS A 188 11.28 27.75 6.55
C LYS A 188 10.12 28.00 7.51
N GLY A 189 10.18 27.40 8.69
CA GLY A 189 9.09 27.41 9.68
C GLY A 189 7.95 26.43 9.38
N GLY A 190 8.00 25.73 8.24
CA GLY A 190 7.04 24.69 7.88
C GLY A 190 7.28 23.38 8.63
N VAL A 191 6.24 22.54 8.70
CA VAL A 191 6.33 21.19 9.26
C VAL A 191 7.27 20.31 8.41
N ASN A 192 8.06 19.47 9.07
CA ASN A 192 9.00 18.56 8.42
C ASN A 192 8.25 17.38 7.78
N TYR A 193 8.66 17.00 6.56
CA TYR A 193 8.16 15.82 5.84
C TYR A 193 8.14 14.54 6.69
N ASN A 194 9.19 14.29 7.46
CA ASN A 194 9.29 13.12 8.32
C ASN A 194 8.20 13.10 9.40
N ALA A 195 7.77 14.27 9.90
CA ALA A 195 6.65 14.36 10.84
C ALA A 195 5.31 14.02 10.16
N ILE A 196 5.16 14.36 8.88
CA ILE A 196 3.97 13.98 8.09
C ILE A 196 3.92 12.47 7.91
N ILE A 197 5.02 11.85 7.45
CA ILE A 197 5.08 10.41 7.24
C ILE A 197 4.98 9.63 8.56
N ALA A 198 5.46 10.19 9.67
CA ALA A 198 5.28 9.57 10.98
C ALA A 198 3.81 9.59 11.47
N ALA A 199 3.04 10.62 11.11
CA ALA A 199 1.68 10.83 11.61
C ALA A 199 0.57 10.34 10.65
N HIS A 200 0.88 10.17 9.36
CA HIS A 200 -0.09 9.86 8.32
C HIS A 200 0.22 8.54 7.62
N ASP A 201 -0.83 7.99 6.98
CA ASP A 201 -0.74 6.78 6.16
C ASP A 201 0.17 6.98 4.94
N ILE A 202 0.20 5.99 4.06
CA ILE A 202 1.05 5.92 2.88
C ILE A 202 0.62 6.98 1.85
N PRO A 203 1.53 7.84 1.36
CA PRO A 203 1.25 8.69 0.21
C PRO A 203 0.88 7.86 -1.02
N SER A 204 -0.05 8.37 -1.82
CA SER A 204 -0.41 7.81 -3.12
C SER A 204 0.67 8.03 -4.18
N ASP A 205 1.40 9.14 -4.07
CA ASP A 205 2.57 9.43 -4.90
C ASP A 205 3.56 10.36 -4.18
N VAL A 206 4.84 10.24 -4.52
CA VAL A 206 5.91 11.15 -4.06
C VAL A 206 6.81 11.48 -5.24
N THR A 207 6.70 12.70 -5.75
CA THR A 207 7.53 13.20 -6.86
C THR A 207 8.62 14.13 -6.31
N ILE A 208 9.86 13.94 -6.76
CA ILE A 208 11.00 14.81 -6.41
C ILE A 208 11.37 15.63 -7.64
N TYR A 209 11.57 16.94 -7.44
CA TYR A 209 12.11 17.84 -8.44
C TYR A 209 13.46 18.37 -7.96
N GLU A 210 14.46 18.37 -8.84
CA GLU A 210 15.80 18.89 -8.54
C GLU A 210 16.26 19.83 -9.66
N ASN A 211 16.83 20.97 -9.28
CA ASN A 211 17.42 21.95 -10.18
C ASN A 211 18.57 22.68 -9.49
N GLY A 212 19.80 22.27 -9.82
CA GLY A 212 21.00 22.77 -9.14
C GLY A 212 20.98 22.44 -7.65
N SER A 213 21.13 23.45 -6.79
CA SER A 213 21.05 23.29 -5.33
C SER A 213 19.61 23.21 -4.80
N TYR A 214 18.61 23.53 -5.64
CA TYR A 214 17.22 23.48 -5.25
C TYR A 214 16.67 22.05 -5.41
N SER A 215 15.96 21.57 -4.40
CA SER A 215 15.22 20.32 -4.44
C SER A 215 13.89 20.50 -3.74
N SER A 216 12.82 19.97 -4.34
CA SER A 216 11.50 19.93 -3.73
C SER A 216 10.88 18.56 -3.84
N LYS A 217 9.92 18.28 -2.96
CA LYS A 217 9.17 17.03 -2.91
C LYS A 217 7.69 17.36 -2.92
N ASN A 218 6.95 16.86 -3.90
CA ASN A 218 5.50 16.87 -3.89
C ASN A 218 5.00 15.51 -3.39
N VAL A 219 4.16 15.54 -2.36
CA VAL A 219 3.60 14.36 -1.70
C VAL A 219 2.10 14.41 -1.90
N LEU A 220 1.56 13.43 -2.60
CA LEU A 220 0.14 13.33 -2.92
C LEU A 220 -0.49 12.22 -2.09
N TYR A 221 -1.59 12.55 -1.43
CA TYR A 221 -2.55 11.61 -0.88
C TYR A 221 -3.82 11.77 -1.69
N SER A 222 -4.28 10.72 -2.34
CA SER A 222 -5.49 10.76 -3.14
C SER A 222 -6.27 9.46 -3.03
N ASN A 223 -7.59 9.55 -3.17
CA ASN A 223 -8.38 8.36 -3.38
C ASN A 223 -8.13 7.84 -4.80
N SER A 224 -7.72 6.57 -4.94
CA SER A 224 -7.58 5.89 -6.23
C SER A 224 -8.91 5.41 -6.80
N ASP A 225 -9.99 5.47 -6.03
CA ASP A 225 -11.30 4.94 -6.40
C ASP A 225 -12.10 5.98 -7.21
N PHE A 226 -11.71 6.16 -8.47
CA PHE A 226 -12.42 7.00 -9.46
C PHE A 226 -13.89 6.60 -9.64
N ASN A 227 -14.26 5.39 -9.21
CA ASN A 227 -15.62 4.84 -9.29
C ASN A 227 -16.59 5.46 -8.29
N SER A 228 -16.08 6.06 -7.20
CA SER A 228 -16.92 6.70 -6.18
C SER A 228 -17.55 8.02 -6.66
N GLY A 229 -17.10 8.56 -7.80
CA GLY A 229 -17.50 9.88 -8.29
C GLY A 229 -16.97 11.04 -7.44
N VAL A 230 -16.23 10.77 -6.35
CA VAL A 230 -15.70 11.78 -5.43
C VAL A 230 -14.18 11.71 -5.45
N TYR A 231 -13.56 12.59 -6.23
CA TYR A 231 -12.12 12.78 -6.21
C TYR A 231 -11.74 13.59 -4.97
N GLN A 232 -10.90 12.99 -4.11
CA GLN A 232 -10.35 13.63 -2.92
C GLN A 232 -8.84 13.62 -3.01
N TYR A 233 -8.20 14.72 -2.60
CA TYR A 233 -6.76 14.73 -2.46
C TYR A 233 -6.27 15.71 -1.39
N VAL A 234 -5.05 15.47 -0.92
CA VAL A 234 -4.17 16.38 -0.20
C VAL A 234 -2.83 16.34 -0.92
N SER A 235 -2.35 17.48 -1.40
CA SER A 235 -1.03 17.63 -2.01
C SER A 235 -0.20 18.56 -1.15
N LEU A 236 0.99 18.12 -0.78
CA LEU A 236 1.92 18.82 0.09
C LEU A 236 3.24 19.00 -0.65
N THR A 237 3.71 20.23 -0.77
CA THR A 237 5.01 20.55 -1.38
C THR A 237 6.00 20.95 -0.30
N PHE A 238 7.14 20.26 -0.27
CA PHE A 238 8.23 20.51 0.64
C PHE A 238 9.46 20.98 -0.11
N VAL A 239 10.25 21.86 0.50
CA VAL A 239 11.53 22.35 -0.03
C VAL A 239 12.67 21.84 0.82
N LYS A 240 13.73 21.35 0.16
CA LYS A 240 14.93 20.83 0.81
C LYS A 240 15.73 21.96 1.43
N GLN A 241 16.12 21.78 2.69
CA GLN A 241 16.95 22.68 3.45
C GLN A 241 18.42 22.26 3.37
N ALA A 242 19.32 23.16 3.78
CA ALA A 242 20.76 22.89 3.77
C ALA A 242 21.18 21.70 4.65
N ASN A 243 20.44 21.42 5.73
CA ASN A 243 20.66 20.27 6.61
C ASN A 243 20.09 18.95 6.04
N GLY A 244 19.48 18.98 4.85
CA GLY A 244 18.86 17.82 4.19
C GLY A 244 17.38 17.61 4.51
N ASP A 245 16.80 18.35 5.45
CA ASP A 245 15.37 18.26 5.78
C ASP A 245 14.49 18.77 4.64
N TYR A 246 13.28 18.25 4.55
CA TYR A 246 12.23 18.78 3.67
C TYR A 246 11.15 19.45 4.53
N LEU A 247 10.95 20.75 4.35
CA LEU A 247 9.97 21.53 5.12
C LEU A 247 8.83 22.01 4.23
N LEU A 248 7.60 21.99 4.76
CA LEU A 248 6.38 22.29 4.01
C LEU A 248 6.34 23.76 3.59
N SER A 249 6.30 24.04 2.29
CA SER A 249 6.18 25.39 1.73
C SER A 249 4.80 25.66 1.13
N ASN A 250 4.07 24.62 0.74
CA ASN A 250 2.72 24.77 0.19
C ASN A 250 1.86 23.53 0.45
N LYS A 251 0.55 23.73 0.55
CA LYS A 251 -0.44 22.66 0.66
C LYS A 251 -1.72 22.99 -0.11
N SER A 252 -2.33 21.98 -0.71
CA SER A 252 -3.64 22.07 -1.36
C SER A 252 -4.46 20.82 -1.08
N TYR A 253 -5.78 20.93 -1.20
CA TYR A 253 -6.68 19.79 -1.04
C TYR A 253 -7.93 19.93 -1.91
N LEU A 254 -8.63 18.82 -2.09
CA LEU A 254 -9.98 18.76 -2.63
C LEU A 254 -10.82 17.80 -1.79
N SER A 255 -12.03 18.23 -1.44
CA SER A 255 -13.05 17.40 -0.80
C SER A 255 -12.60 16.72 0.52
N LEU A 256 -12.19 17.52 1.51
CA LEU A 256 -11.89 17.11 2.90
C LEU A 256 -13.01 17.47 3.89
#